data_AF-A0A1Q9EM15-F1
#
_entry.id   AF-A0A1Q9EM15-F1
#
_cell.length_a   1.000
_cell.length_b   1.000
_cell.length_c   1.000
_cell.angle_alpha   90.00
_cell.angle_beta   90.00
_cell.angle_gamma   90.00
#
_symmetry.space_group_name_H-M   'P 1'
#
loop_
_entity.id
_entity.type
_entity.pdbx_description
1 polymer ?
#
loop_
_entity_poly.entity_id
_entity_poly.type
_entity_poly.pdbx_seq_one_letter_code
_entity_poly.pdbx_strand_id
1 'polypeptide(L)'
;MPSNRVESPPPRDLARPVPFRMELRLLVLCAAFECGLLAFLEKGTRCLSNFQARKLCHAGTGLMLLQLDSRDEHTRYFVYMIGLGSLALTWEVHPKLKPFRFGKARDIGMTVYLLVMLLWFSLSLPIHVLGPMFFADPMGAVVGKYLSSMKDKGVVNPVWWSRGGVTKTIGGSAAVLVFTMITFAGPATIPERLLVGIVAVLAEAIGGAYDNLLLVLVIVGFRMVLNNMQFGSFALRHDGPMVHGASDLVIGPVPQKA
;
A
#
# COMPACT_ATOMS: atom_id res chain seq x y z
N MET A 1 -56.26 -25.35 -6.54
CA MET A 1 -54.88 -25.85 -6.34
C MET A 1 -54.24 -25.06 -5.22
N PRO A 2 -53.70 -25.69 -4.16
CA PRO A 2 -53.06 -24.98 -3.06
C PRO A 2 -51.72 -24.40 -3.54
N SER A 3 -51.51 -23.11 -3.28
CA SER A 3 -50.26 -22.40 -3.53
C SER A 3 -49.22 -22.87 -2.51
N ASN A 4 -48.24 -23.67 -2.98
CA ASN A 4 -47.05 -24.00 -2.20
C ASN A 4 -46.18 -22.73 -2.08
N ARG A 5 -46.43 -21.91 -1.06
CA ARG A 5 -45.47 -20.90 -0.62
C ARG A 5 -44.28 -21.63 -0.02
N VAL A 6 -43.18 -21.67 -0.79
CA VAL A 6 -41.87 -22.02 -0.27
C VAL A 6 -41.47 -20.90 0.68
N GLU A 7 -41.53 -21.16 1.98
CA GLU A 7 -40.99 -20.24 2.99
C GLU A 7 -39.48 -20.11 2.74
N SER A 8 -39.06 -18.91 2.33
CA SER A 8 -37.65 -18.59 2.24
C SER A 8 -37.03 -18.73 3.63
N PRO A 9 -35.91 -19.47 3.77
CA PRO A 9 -35.27 -19.62 5.07
C PRO A 9 -34.96 -18.23 5.65
N PRO A 10 -35.08 -18.06 6.98
CA PRO A 10 -34.82 -16.79 7.62
C PRO A 10 -33.39 -16.33 7.26
N PRO A 11 -33.18 -15.02 7.05
CA PRO A 11 -31.85 -14.49 6.79
C PRO A 11 -30.93 -14.95 7.92
N ARG A 12 -29.82 -15.60 7.56
CA ARG A 12 -28.75 -15.95 8.50
C ARG A 12 -28.14 -14.66 9.02
N ASP A 13 -28.78 -14.11 10.03
CA ASP A 13 -28.25 -13.05 10.84
C ASP A 13 -27.05 -13.55 11.66
N LEU A 14 -26.21 -12.59 12.02
CA LEU A 14 -25.21 -12.65 13.09
C LEU A 14 -23.84 -13.21 12.67
N ALA A 15 -23.10 -12.31 12.01
CA ALA A 15 -21.76 -11.90 12.40
C ALA A 15 -21.22 -12.67 13.62
N ARG A 16 -20.41 -13.69 13.38
CA ARG A 16 -19.57 -14.22 14.45
C ARG A 16 -18.61 -13.11 14.82
N PRO A 17 -18.61 -12.60 16.07
CA PRO A 17 -17.55 -11.72 16.51
C PRO A 17 -16.24 -12.48 16.30
N VAL A 18 -15.37 -11.94 15.44
CA VAL A 18 -14.01 -12.45 15.31
C VAL A 18 -13.42 -12.41 16.71
N PRO A 19 -12.91 -13.53 17.25
CA PRO A 19 -12.58 -13.59 18.66
C PRO A 19 -11.46 -12.59 18.97
N PHE A 20 -11.79 -11.57 19.77
CA PHE A 20 -10.94 -10.50 20.30
C PHE A 20 -9.48 -10.90 20.64
N ARG A 21 -9.24 -12.17 21.01
CA ARG A 21 -7.91 -12.70 21.33
C ARG A 21 -6.97 -12.81 20.13
N MET A 22 -7.47 -12.94 18.90
CA MET A 22 -6.60 -12.96 17.71
C MET A 22 -6.03 -11.58 17.40
N GLU A 23 -6.83 -10.52 17.58
CA GLU A 23 -6.42 -9.12 17.31
C GLU A 23 -5.25 -8.67 18.17
N LEU A 24 -5.29 -8.91 19.49
CA LEU A 24 -4.22 -8.46 20.38
C LEU A 24 -2.87 -9.13 20.06
N ARG A 25 -2.88 -10.42 19.72
CA ARG A 25 -1.65 -11.15 19.36
C ARG A 25 -1.03 -10.58 18.09
N LEU A 26 -1.86 -10.31 17.08
CA LEU A 26 -1.42 -9.70 15.84
C LEU A 26 -0.81 -8.32 16.09
N LEU A 27 -1.48 -7.46 16.88
CA LEU A 27 -0.96 -6.14 17.22
C LEU A 27 0.37 -6.21 17.98
N VAL A 28 0.52 -7.14 18.92
CA VAL A 28 1.80 -7.36 19.62
C VAL A 28 2.89 -7.82 18.65
N LEU A 29 2.58 -8.71 17.72
CA LEU A 29 3.53 -9.17 16.70
C LEU A 29 3.92 -8.04 15.74
N CYS A 30 2.96 -7.21 15.31
CA CYS A 30 3.21 -6.03 14.47
C CYS A 30 4.07 -5.00 15.22
N ALA A 31 3.79 -4.74 16.49
CA ALA A 31 4.59 -3.85 17.33
C ALA A 31 6.02 -4.37 17.51
N ALA A 32 6.18 -5.67 17.78
CA ALA A 32 7.49 -6.30 17.90
C ALA A 32 8.26 -6.27 16.58
N PHE A 33 7.59 -6.51 15.45
CA PHE A 33 8.14 -6.40 14.11
C PHE A 33 8.62 -4.97 13.83
N GLU A 34 7.80 -3.96 14.04
CA GLU A 34 8.14 -2.56 13.75
C GLU A 34 9.29 -2.09 14.64
N CYS A 35 9.26 -2.38 15.94
CA CYS A 35 10.36 -2.07 16.85
C CYS A 35 11.66 -2.78 16.45
N GLY A 36 11.58 -4.06 16.09
CA GLY A 36 12.72 -4.85 15.62
C GLY A 36 13.30 -4.30 14.31
N LEU A 37 12.44 -3.95 13.37
CA LEU A 37 12.80 -3.32 12.10
C LEU A 37 13.52 -1.99 12.36
N LEU A 38 12.91 -1.08 13.13
CA LEU A 38 13.51 0.23 13.44
C LEU A 38 14.86 0.09 14.17
N ALA A 39 14.97 -0.82 15.13
CA ALA A 39 16.22 -1.09 15.84
C ALA A 39 17.32 -1.61 14.91
N PHE A 40 16.98 -2.56 14.04
CA PHE A 40 17.90 -3.09 13.03
C PHE A 40 18.34 -2.00 12.04
N LEU A 41 17.41 -1.19 11.54
CA LEU A 41 17.70 -0.11 10.61
C LEU A 41 18.56 0.99 11.24
N GLU A 42 18.28 1.35 12.49
CA GLU A 42 19.05 2.36 13.24
C GLU A 42 20.48 1.90 13.53
N LYS A 43 20.66 0.64 13.96
CA LYS A 43 21.98 0.11 14.36
C LYS A 43 22.77 -0.54 13.23
N GLY A 44 22.13 -0.93 12.13
CA GLY A 44 22.71 -1.64 10.99
C GLY A 44 23.56 -0.79 10.04
N THR A 45 24.36 0.15 10.55
CA THR A 45 25.17 1.08 9.74
C THR A 45 26.23 0.39 8.88
N ARG A 46 26.72 -0.77 9.30
CA ARG A 46 27.72 -1.57 8.56
C ARG A 46 27.15 -2.27 7.32
N CYS A 47 25.84 -2.55 7.32
CA CYS A 47 25.21 -3.35 6.27
C CYS A 47 24.30 -2.52 5.35
N LEU A 48 23.77 -1.39 5.85
CA LEU A 48 22.78 -0.58 5.13
C LEU A 48 23.15 0.90 5.13
N SER A 49 23.24 1.46 3.92
CA SER A 49 23.26 2.91 3.74
C SER A 49 21.97 3.56 4.25
N ASN A 50 22.02 4.84 4.63
CA ASN A 50 20.82 5.57 5.08
C ASN A 50 19.70 5.53 4.02
N PHE A 51 20.07 5.55 2.74
CA PHE A 51 19.13 5.43 1.63
C PHE A 51 18.40 4.07 1.64
N GLN A 52 19.15 2.96 1.75
CA GLN A 52 18.55 1.62 1.79
C GLN A 52 17.70 1.43 3.05
N ALA A 53 18.20 1.88 4.20
CA ALA A 53 17.48 1.79 5.46
C ALA A 53 16.15 2.54 5.40
N ARG A 54 16.13 3.73 4.80
CA ARG A 54 14.88 4.49 4.59
C ARG A 54 13.88 3.77 3.69
N LYS A 55 14.33 3.24 2.54
CA LYS A 55 13.42 2.54 1.62
C LYS A 55 12.94 1.20 2.19
N LEU A 56 13.77 0.51 2.97
CA LEU A 56 13.40 -0.70 3.69
C LEU A 56 12.42 -0.40 4.84
N CYS A 57 12.58 0.72 5.56
CA CYS A 57 11.58 1.19 6.53
C CYS A 57 10.24 1.43 5.83
N HIS A 58 10.24 2.18 4.72
CA HIS A 58 9.02 2.47 3.96
C HIS A 58 8.29 1.17 3.56
N ALA A 59 8.98 0.25 2.88
CA ALA A 59 8.37 -1.00 2.43
C ALA A 59 8.00 -1.94 3.59
N GLY A 60 8.84 -2.00 4.64
CA GLY A 60 8.63 -2.87 5.80
C GLY A 60 7.44 -2.43 6.67
N THR A 61 7.37 -1.14 7.01
CA THR A 61 6.20 -0.57 7.70
C THR A 61 4.94 -0.72 6.83
N GLY A 62 5.03 -0.51 5.51
CA GLY A 62 3.92 -0.76 4.59
C GLY A 62 3.45 -2.22 4.59
N LEU A 63 4.37 -3.18 4.60
CA LEU A 63 4.04 -4.61 4.71
C LEU A 63 3.33 -4.94 6.03
N MET A 64 3.78 -4.36 7.14
CA MET A 64 3.11 -4.49 8.45
C MET A 64 1.70 -3.90 8.40
N LEU A 65 1.52 -2.69 7.85
CA LEU A 65 0.22 -2.04 7.73
C LEU A 65 -0.75 -2.86 6.87
N LEU A 66 -0.27 -3.60 5.87
CA LEU A 66 -1.11 -4.50 5.07
C LEU A 66 -1.64 -5.71 5.85
N GLN A 67 -1.11 -6.01 7.04
CA GLN A 67 -1.65 -7.07 7.91
C GLN A 67 -2.79 -6.57 8.82
N LEU A 68 -3.04 -5.27 8.84
CA LEU A 68 -3.95 -4.62 9.78
C LEU A 68 -5.33 -4.36 9.16
N ASP A 69 -6.39 -4.54 9.94
CA ASP A 69 -7.74 -4.15 9.53
C ASP A 69 -8.04 -2.71 9.99
N SER A 70 -8.25 -1.81 9.02
CA SER A 70 -8.58 -0.41 9.30
C SER A 70 -9.96 -0.20 9.90
N ARG A 71 -10.82 -1.23 9.92
CA ARG A 71 -12.12 -1.20 10.58
C ARG A 71 -12.02 -1.48 12.08
N ASP A 72 -10.96 -2.15 12.52
CA ASP A 72 -10.75 -2.45 13.93
C ASP A 72 -10.27 -1.20 14.71
N GLU A 73 -10.88 -0.96 15.86
CA GLU A 73 -10.58 0.19 16.71
C GLU A 73 -9.17 0.14 17.29
N HIS A 74 -8.74 -1.01 17.79
CA HIS A 74 -7.42 -1.17 18.40
C HIS A 74 -6.30 -0.95 17.39
N THR A 75 -6.51 -1.47 16.19
CA THR A 75 -5.64 -1.27 15.04
C THR A 75 -5.54 0.20 14.64
N ARG A 76 -6.65 0.94 14.59
CA ARG A 76 -6.62 2.39 14.32
C ARG A 76 -5.83 3.14 15.39
N TYR A 77 -6.07 2.87 16.67
CA TYR A 77 -5.29 3.48 17.76
C TYR A 77 -3.80 3.14 17.67
N PHE A 78 -3.47 1.90 17.34
CA PHE A 78 -2.08 1.48 17.12
C PHE A 78 -1.41 2.28 16.01
N VAL A 79 -2.07 2.41 14.85
CA VAL A 79 -1.55 3.21 13.72
C VAL A 79 -1.46 4.69 14.07
N TYR A 80 -2.40 5.24 14.83
CA TYR A 80 -2.33 6.63 15.30
C TYR A 80 -1.15 6.88 16.22
N MET A 81 -0.88 5.97 17.17
CA MET A 81 0.28 6.08 18.04
C MET A 81 1.59 6.07 17.25
N ILE A 82 1.76 5.11 16.32
CA ILE A 82 2.95 5.03 15.48
C ILE A 82 3.07 6.25 14.57
N GLY A 83 1.99 6.64 13.90
CA GLY A 83 1.98 7.72 12.94
C GLY A 83 2.24 9.09 13.57
N LEU A 84 1.55 9.40 14.68
CA LEU A 84 1.75 10.65 15.42
C LEU A 84 3.12 10.68 16.11
N GLY A 85 3.57 9.56 16.68
CA GLY A 85 4.91 9.45 17.26
C GLY A 85 6.01 9.66 16.21
N SER A 86 5.86 9.06 15.03
CA SER A 86 6.77 9.25 13.89
C SER A 86 6.77 10.70 13.41
N LEU A 87 5.60 11.35 13.30
CA LEU A 87 5.51 12.77 12.96
C LEU A 87 6.20 13.65 14.01
N ALA A 88 6.02 13.36 15.29
CA ALA A 88 6.68 14.10 16.37
C ALA A 88 8.21 14.00 16.30
N LEU A 89 8.75 12.82 15.94
CA LEU A 89 10.18 12.62 15.67
C LEU A 89 10.63 13.37 14.41
N THR A 90 9.88 13.25 13.30
CA THR A 90 10.21 13.91 12.02
C THR A 90 10.25 15.43 12.16
N TRP A 91 9.32 16.01 12.91
CA TRP A 91 9.20 17.46 13.09
C TRP A 91 9.94 18.00 14.31
N GLU A 92 10.65 17.14 15.05
CA GLU A 92 11.45 17.51 16.23
C GLU A 92 10.65 18.32 17.25
N VAL A 93 9.41 17.90 17.52
CA VAL A 93 8.46 18.62 18.40
C VAL A 93 9.04 18.84 19.80
N HIS A 94 10.01 18.01 20.20
CA HIS A 94 10.78 18.20 21.42
C HIS A 94 12.29 18.05 21.11
N PRO A 95 13.19 18.88 21.68
CA PRO A 95 14.63 18.88 21.35
C PRO A 95 15.36 17.55 21.58
N LYS A 96 14.82 16.70 22.46
CA LYS A 96 15.37 15.35 22.74
C LYS A 96 14.89 14.28 21.75
N LEU A 97 13.85 14.57 20.95
CA LEU A 97 13.31 13.69 19.93
C LEU A 97 14.01 14.00 18.61
N LYS A 98 15.00 13.18 18.27
CA LYS A 98 15.71 13.28 16.98
C LYS A 98 15.17 12.24 16.01
N PRO A 99 15.12 12.53 14.70
CA PRO A 99 14.83 11.53 13.69
C PRO A 99 15.81 10.35 13.77
N PHE A 100 15.37 9.17 13.34
CA PHE A 100 16.26 8.03 13.08
C PHE A 100 17.37 8.42 12.10
N ARG A 101 18.51 7.71 12.10
CA ARG A 101 19.67 8.04 11.25
C ARG A 101 19.36 8.12 9.76
N PHE A 102 18.33 7.39 9.33
CA PHE A 102 17.87 7.30 7.94
C PHE A 102 16.68 8.21 7.64
N GLY A 103 16.13 8.86 8.66
CA GLY A 103 15.17 9.95 8.56
C GLY A 103 15.87 11.29 8.32
N LYS A 104 15.08 12.28 7.88
CA LYS A 104 15.51 13.68 7.78
C LYS A 104 14.59 14.53 8.65
N ALA A 105 15.14 15.53 9.32
CA ALA A 105 14.32 16.52 10.01
C ALA A 105 13.41 17.23 9.00
N ARG A 106 12.13 17.37 9.35
CA ARG A 106 11.07 18.00 8.55
C ARG A 106 10.96 17.40 7.14
N ASP A 107 11.05 16.08 7.06
CA ASP A 107 10.92 15.35 5.80
C ASP A 107 9.50 15.40 5.27
N ILE A 108 9.30 16.15 4.17
CA ILE A 108 7.98 16.34 3.56
C ILE A 108 7.42 15.01 3.05
N GLY A 109 8.22 14.18 2.38
CA GLY A 109 7.76 12.91 1.83
C GLY A 109 7.30 11.93 2.91
N MET A 110 8.06 11.84 4.02
CA MET A 110 7.66 11.05 5.19
C MET A 110 6.40 11.62 5.85
N THR A 111 6.31 12.95 5.97
CA THR A 111 5.13 13.61 6.53
C THR A 111 3.88 13.28 5.72
N VAL A 112 3.93 13.46 4.40
CA VAL A 112 2.82 13.17 3.50
C VAL A 112 2.41 11.70 3.57
N TYR A 113 3.38 10.78 3.57
CA TYR A 113 3.11 9.35 3.74
C TYR A 113 2.33 9.05 5.03
N LEU A 114 2.80 9.58 6.16
CA LEU A 114 2.16 9.37 7.47
C LEU A 114 0.76 9.98 7.52
N LEU A 115 0.56 11.18 6.96
CA LEU A 115 -0.75 11.82 6.89
C LEU A 115 -1.74 11.01 6.04
N VAL A 116 -1.31 10.45 4.91
CA VAL A 116 -2.14 9.54 4.11
C VAL A 116 -2.54 8.33 4.95
N MET A 117 -1.62 7.73 5.73
CA MET A 117 -1.94 6.57 6.59
C MET A 117 -2.93 6.90 7.69
N LEU A 118 -2.71 8.00 8.41
CA LEU A 118 -3.63 8.47 9.44
C LEU A 118 -5.03 8.72 8.87
N LEU A 119 -5.10 9.38 7.70
CA LEU A 119 -6.35 9.63 7.00
C LEU A 119 -7.03 8.33 6.56
N TRP A 120 -6.28 7.37 5.99
CA TRP A 120 -6.83 6.11 5.49
C TRP A 120 -7.48 5.29 6.60
N PHE A 121 -6.82 5.21 7.76
CA PHE A 121 -7.35 4.52 8.94
C PHE A 121 -8.49 5.31 9.59
N SER A 122 -8.45 6.65 9.58
CA SER A 122 -9.59 7.48 10.03
C SER A 122 -10.85 7.24 9.22
N LEU A 123 -10.72 7.15 7.89
CA LEU A 123 -11.83 6.82 6.99
C LEU A 123 -12.17 5.32 6.97
N SER A 124 -11.40 4.49 7.68
CA SER A 124 -11.60 3.03 7.75
C SER A 124 -11.72 2.42 6.34
N LEU A 125 -10.80 2.82 5.47
CA LEU A 125 -10.69 2.40 4.07
C LEU A 125 -9.81 1.14 3.96
N PRO A 126 -10.08 0.24 2.99
CA PRO A 126 -9.31 -0.99 2.85
C PRO A 126 -7.84 -0.71 2.56
N ILE A 127 -6.95 -1.16 3.45
CA ILE A 127 -5.52 -0.82 3.40
C ILE A 127 -4.81 -1.38 2.16
N HIS A 128 -5.28 -2.51 1.63
CA HIS A 128 -4.68 -3.16 0.46
C HIS A 128 -4.71 -2.30 -0.81
N VAL A 129 -5.65 -1.35 -0.92
CA VAL A 129 -5.68 -0.40 -2.05
C VAL A 129 -4.39 0.41 -2.13
N LEU A 130 -3.71 0.65 -1.00
CA LEU A 130 -2.47 1.41 -0.93
C LEU A 130 -1.21 0.56 -1.18
N GLY A 131 -1.36 -0.74 -1.49
CA GLY A 131 -0.26 -1.66 -1.77
C GLY A 131 0.82 -1.08 -2.70
N PRO A 132 0.47 -0.47 -3.84
CA PRO A 132 1.48 0.08 -4.73
C PRO A 132 2.26 1.26 -4.15
N MET A 133 1.66 2.09 -3.28
CA MET A 133 2.41 3.16 -2.61
C MET A 133 3.53 2.57 -1.72
N PHE A 134 3.25 1.47 -1.01
CA PHE A 134 4.21 0.85 -0.09
C PHE A 134 5.41 0.21 -0.78
N PHE A 135 5.25 -0.28 -2.02
CA PHE A 135 6.27 -1.08 -2.67
C PHE A 135 6.83 -0.46 -3.95
N ALA A 136 6.01 0.22 -4.75
CA ALA A 136 6.45 0.71 -6.06
C ALA A 136 7.54 1.79 -5.93
N ASP A 137 7.37 2.79 -5.06
CA ASP A 137 8.39 3.83 -4.82
C ASP A 137 9.70 3.23 -4.27
N PRO A 138 9.70 2.45 -3.17
CA PRO A 138 10.94 1.83 -2.68
C PRO A 138 11.66 0.99 -3.72
N MET A 139 10.92 0.20 -4.50
CA MET A 139 11.50 -0.65 -5.52
C MET A 139 12.06 0.13 -6.70
N GLY A 140 11.36 1.17 -7.15
CA GLY A 140 11.87 2.08 -8.18
C GLY A 140 13.19 2.71 -7.80
N ALA A 141 13.30 3.20 -6.56
CA ALA A 141 14.49 3.83 -6.06
C ALA A 141 15.65 2.83 -5.87
N VAL A 142 15.38 1.65 -5.30
CA VAL A 142 16.40 0.61 -5.04
C VAL A 142 16.91 0.00 -6.34
N VAL A 143 16.02 -0.43 -7.23
CA VAL A 143 16.39 -1.04 -8.53
C VAL A 143 17.08 -0.02 -9.41
N GLY A 144 16.55 1.20 -9.49
CA GLY A 144 17.15 2.29 -10.25
C GLY A 144 18.58 2.58 -9.80
N LYS A 145 18.81 2.70 -8.49
CA LYS A 145 20.16 2.94 -7.94
C LYS A 145 21.10 1.75 -8.14
N TYR A 146 20.61 0.53 -7.94
CA TYR A 146 21.39 -0.70 -8.13
C TYR A 146 21.87 -0.84 -9.58
N LEU A 147 20.96 -0.72 -10.55
CA LEU A 147 21.31 -0.81 -11.98
C LEU A 147 22.29 0.30 -12.39
N SER A 148 22.11 1.52 -11.89
CA SER A 148 23.05 2.62 -12.15
C SER A 148 24.45 2.39 -11.56
N SER A 149 24.54 1.68 -10.43
CA SER A 149 25.83 1.31 -9.83
C SER A 149 26.61 0.25 -10.62
N MET A 150 25.96 -0.43 -11.56
CA MET A 150 26.57 -1.45 -12.41
C MET A 150 27.03 -0.91 -13.77
N LYS A 151 27.10 0.41 -13.94
CA LYS A 151 27.54 1.05 -15.19
C LYS A 151 28.91 0.55 -15.64
N ASP A 152 29.85 0.41 -14.71
CA ASP A 152 31.21 -0.07 -14.99
C ASP A 152 31.26 -1.55 -15.42
N LYS A 153 30.16 -2.28 -15.20
CA LYS A 153 29.96 -3.67 -15.65
C LYS A 153 29.23 -3.76 -16.99
N GLY A 154 29.05 -2.63 -17.68
CA GLY A 154 28.36 -2.56 -18.97
C GLY A 154 26.83 -2.52 -18.90
N VAL A 155 26.24 -2.42 -17.69
CA VAL A 155 24.78 -2.31 -17.55
C VAL A 155 24.32 -0.90 -17.90
N VAL A 156 23.47 -0.79 -18.93
CA VAL A 156 22.91 0.50 -19.38
C VAL A 156 21.61 0.78 -18.63
N ASN A 157 21.60 1.83 -17.81
CA ASN A 157 20.41 2.30 -17.11
C ASN A 157 20.14 3.78 -17.42
N PRO A 158 19.53 4.08 -18.58
CA PRO A 158 19.42 5.45 -19.06
C PRO A 158 18.46 6.26 -18.20
N VAL A 159 18.79 7.54 -18.02
CA VAL A 159 17.91 8.53 -17.42
C VAL A 159 16.93 9.01 -18.48
N TRP A 160 15.64 8.98 -18.19
CA TRP A 160 14.60 9.47 -19.10
C TRP A 160 13.87 10.70 -18.56
N TRP A 161 13.96 10.94 -17.25
CA TRP A 161 13.40 12.13 -16.61
C TRP A 161 14.38 12.71 -15.61
N SER A 162 14.60 14.02 -15.70
CA SER A 162 15.41 14.77 -14.75
C SER A 162 14.83 16.17 -14.59
N ARG A 163 14.23 16.47 -13.44
CA ARG A 163 13.66 17.79 -13.14
C ARG A 163 13.61 18.02 -11.63
N GLY A 164 13.91 19.25 -11.21
CA GLY A 164 13.77 19.64 -9.78
C GLY A 164 14.65 18.83 -8.82
N GLY A 165 15.84 18.37 -9.25
CA GLY A 165 16.73 17.54 -8.44
C GLY A 165 16.32 16.07 -8.33
N VAL A 166 15.28 15.65 -9.07
CA VAL A 166 14.80 14.28 -9.14
C VAL A 166 15.26 13.65 -10.46
N THR A 167 15.86 12.47 -10.38
CA THR A 167 16.31 11.70 -11.55
C THR A 167 15.60 10.36 -11.59
N LYS A 168 14.96 10.03 -12.71
CA LYS A 168 14.36 8.71 -12.94
C LYS A 168 15.06 7.99 -14.08
N THR A 169 15.32 6.71 -13.84
CA THR A 169 15.96 5.81 -14.81
C THR A 169 14.96 4.80 -15.33
N ILE A 170 15.20 4.26 -16.52
CA ILE A 170 14.31 3.26 -17.12
C ILE A 170 14.18 2.04 -16.21
N GLY A 171 15.28 1.57 -15.63
CA GLY A 171 15.26 0.42 -14.72
C GLY A 171 14.47 0.67 -13.44
N GLY A 172 14.56 1.88 -12.87
CA GLY A 172 13.74 2.26 -11.72
C GLY A 172 12.26 2.34 -12.07
N SER A 173 11.91 2.99 -13.18
CA SER A 173 10.53 3.11 -13.64
C SER A 173 9.91 1.77 -14.04
N ALA A 174 10.69 0.84 -14.61
CA ALA A 174 10.25 -0.52 -14.86
C ALA A 174 9.90 -1.25 -13.55
N ALA A 175 10.67 -1.04 -12.48
CA ALA A 175 10.34 -1.59 -11.16
C ALA A 175 9.05 -0.97 -10.59
N VAL A 176 8.86 0.35 -10.70
CA VAL A 176 7.60 1.01 -10.29
C VAL A 176 6.41 0.40 -11.04
N LEU A 177 6.52 0.22 -12.36
CA LEU A 177 5.50 -0.40 -13.20
C LEU A 177 5.14 -1.81 -12.71
N VAL A 178 6.14 -2.69 -12.59
CA VAL A 178 5.95 -4.09 -12.19
C VAL A 178 5.36 -4.20 -10.79
N PHE A 179 5.93 -3.48 -9.82
CA PHE A 179 5.44 -3.53 -8.44
C PHE A 179 4.05 -2.92 -8.32
N THR A 180 3.72 -1.89 -9.11
CA THR A 180 2.34 -1.37 -9.17
C THR A 180 1.39 -2.45 -9.68
N MET A 181 1.71 -3.13 -10.78
CA MET A 181 0.85 -4.17 -11.34
C MET A 181 0.62 -5.34 -10.37
N ILE A 182 1.65 -5.78 -9.65
CA ILE A 182 1.58 -6.91 -8.72
C ILE A 182 0.79 -6.54 -7.46
N THR A 183 0.98 -5.32 -6.96
CA THR A 183 0.41 -4.90 -5.67
C THR A 183 -0.92 -4.15 -5.81
N PHE A 184 -1.37 -3.88 -7.04
CA PHE A 184 -2.67 -3.28 -7.30
C PHE A 184 -3.80 -4.20 -6.82
N ALA A 185 -4.58 -3.74 -5.84
CA ALA A 185 -5.61 -4.53 -5.20
C ALA A 185 -6.91 -4.59 -6.00
N GLY A 186 -7.58 -5.75 -5.88
CA GLY A 186 -8.91 -6.00 -6.45
C GLY A 186 -8.88 -6.52 -7.89
N PRO A 187 -10.05 -6.92 -8.42
CA PRO A 187 -10.18 -7.45 -9.78
C PRO A 187 -9.82 -6.38 -10.81
N ALA A 188 -8.88 -6.69 -11.69
CA ALA A 188 -8.49 -5.88 -12.84
C ALA A 188 -7.78 -6.78 -13.85
N THR A 189 -8.08 -6.57 -15.12
CA THR A 189 -7.42 -7.24 -16.24
C THR A 189 -5.96 -6.80 -16.34
N ILE A 190 -5.12 -7.58 -17.04
CA ILE A 190 -3.71 -7.22 -17.26
C ILE A 190 -3.57 -5.86 -17.98
N PRO A 191 -4.35 -5.53 -19.04
CA PRO A 191 -4.31 -4.22 -19.67
C PRO A 191 -4.65 -3.07 -18.71
N GLU A 192 -5.67 -3.22 -17.85
CA GLU A 192 -6.02 -2.21 -16.85
C GLU A 192 -4.88 -1.99 -15.86
N ARG A 193 -4.28 -3.07 -15.33
CA ARG A 193 -3.12 -3.00 -14.43
C ARG A 193 -1.92 -2.33 -15.09
N LEU A 194 -1.66 -2.66 -16.35
CA LEU A 194 -0.59 -2.04 -17.14
C LEU A 194 -0.84 -0.53 -17.29
N LEU A 195 -2.08 -0.13 -17.61
CA LEU A 195 -2.44 1.28 -17.73
C LEU A 195 -2.25 2.03 -16.41
N VAL A 196 -2.72 1.48 -15.29
CA VAL A 196 -2.49 2.08 -13.96
C VAL A 196 -0.99 2.22 -13.70
N GLY A 197 -0.22 1.18 -13.98
CA GLY A 197 1.22 1.17 -13.77
C GLY A 197 1.97 2.20 -14.62
N ILE A 198 1.57 2.41 -15.88
CA ILE A 198 2.14 3.47 -16.75
C ILE A 198 1.85 4.85 -16.14
N VAL A 199 0.62 5.12 -15.72
CA VAL A 199 0.26 6.40 -15.10
C VAL A 199 0.97 6.58 -13.75
N ALA A 200 1.15 5.51 -12.98
CA ALA A 200 1.90 5.51 -11.72
C ALA A 200 3.38 5.88 -11.93
N VAL A 201 4.03 5.37 -12.98
CA VAL A 201 5.40 5.77 -13.36
C VAL A 201 5.49 7.27 -13.64
N LEU A 202 4.51 7.83 -14.38
CA LEU A 202 4.49 9.26 -14.66
C LEU A 202 4.26 10.09 -13.40
N ALA A 203 3.35 9.67 -12.54
CA ALA A 203 3.07 10.30 -11.25
C ALA A 203 4.30 10.30 -10.33
N GLU A 204 5.01 9.18 -10.25
CA GLU A 204 6.27 9.04 -9.48
C GLU A 204 7.39 9.94 -10.03
N ALA A 205 7.48 10.10 -11.36
CA ALA A 205 8.44 11.00 -12.01
C ALA A 205 8.16 12.48 -11.71
N ILE A 206 6.89 12.89 -11.72
CA ILE A 206 6.48 14.28 -11.55
C ILE A 206 6.44 14.68 -10.06
N GLY A 207 6.14 13.74 -9.16
CA GLY A 207 5.78 14.09 -7.78
C GLY A 207 6.91 14.57 -6.88
N GLY A 208 8.15 14.20 -7.17
CA GLY A 208 9.29 14.57 -6.34
C GLY A 208 9.07 14.24 -4.87
N ALA A 209 8.99 15.23 -3.99
CA ALA A 209 8.74 15.00 -2.56
C ALA A 209 7.28 14.56 -2.23
N TYR A 210 6.37 14.68 -3.19
CA TYR A 210 4.96 14.29 -3.10
C TYR A 210 4.63 13.05 -3.95
N ASP A 211 5.64 12.31 -4.40
CA ASP A 211 5.50 11.09 -5.20
C ASP A 211 4.51 10.08 -4.61
N ASN A 212 4.59 9.82 -3.30
CA ASN A 212 3.65 8.94 -2.60
C ASN A 212 2.20 9.43 -2.69
N LEU A 213 1.95 10.73 -2.56
CA LEU A 213 0.59 11.28 -2.67
C LEU A 213 0.05 11.14 -4.10
N LEU A 214 0.87 11.48 -5.09
CA LEU A 214 0.47 11.36 -6.50
C LEU A 214 0.23 9.89 -6.89
N LEU A 215 1.06 8.96 -6.41
CA LEU A 215 0.82 7.53 -6.57
C LEU A 215 -0.52 7.13 -5.97
N VAL A 216 -0.82 7.53 -4.73
CA VAL A 216 -2.09 7.24 -4.07
C VAL A 216 -3.27 7.78 -4.87
N LEU A 217 -3.22 9.03 -5.34
CA LEU A 217 -4.28 9.62 -6.15
C LEU A 217 -4.53 8.81 -7.44
N VAL A 218 -3.48 8.37 -8.12
CA VAL A 218 -3.59 7.52 -9.31
C VAL A 218 -4.22 6.18 -8.96
N ILE A 219 -3.70 5.46 -7.97
CA ILE A 219 -4.16 4.11 -7.63
C ILE A 219 -5.62 4.14 -7.18
N VAL A 220 -5.96 5.10 -6.32
CA VAL A 220 -7.32 5.29 -5.80
C VAL A 220 -8.28 5.69 -6.91
N GLY A 221 -7.91 6.68 -7.73
CA GLY A 221 -8.73 7.12 -8.85
C GLY A 221 -9.04 5.97 -9.81
N PHE A 222 -8.03 5.20 -10.20
CA PHE A 222 -8.23 4.04 -11.06
C PHE A 222 -9.09 2.96 -10.39
N ARG A 223 -8.86 2.64 -9.11
CA ARG A 223 -9.69 1.64 -8.40
C ARG A 223 -11.15 2.07 -8.34
N MET A 224 -11.44 3.34 -8.11
CA MET A 224 -12.80 3.87 -8.09
C MET A 224 -13.47 3.79 -9.47
N VAL A 225 -12.74 4.14 -10.54
CA VAL A 225 -13.24 4.00 -11.92
C VAL A 225 -13.54 2.54 -12.26
N LEU A 226 -12.62 1.63 -11.94
CA LEU A 226 -12.81 0.20 -12.18
C LEU A 226 -13.98 -0.37 -11.36
N ASN A 227 -14.14 0.05 -10.09
CA ASN A 227 -15.30 -0.33 -9.29
C ASN A 227 -16.61 0.15 -9.92
N ASN A 228 -16.63 1.36 -10.48
CA ASN A 228 -17.82 1.87 -11.15
C ASN A 228 -18.14 1.07 -12.42
N MET A 229 -17.12 0.71 -13.21
CA MET A 229 -17.30 -0.10 -14.42
C MET A 229 -17.75 -1.53 -14.12
N GLN A 230 -17.22 -2.14 -13.05
CA GLN A 230 -17.48 -3.55 -12.70
C GLN A 230 -18.76 -3.72 -11.87
N PHE A 231 -19.07 -2.77 -11.00
CA PHE A 231 -20.08 -2.91 -9.95
C PHE A 231 -21.05 -1.73 -9.87
N GLY A 232 -20.91 -0.70 -10.72
CA GLY A 232 -21.76 0.49 -10.69
C GLY A 232 -21.58 1.38 -9.45
N SER A 233 -20.45 1.25 -8.74
CA SER A 233 -20.17 2.02 -7.53
C SER A 233 -18.78 2.67 -7.59
N PHE A 234 -18.71 3.97 -7.34
CA PHE A 234 -17.45 4.69 -7.16
C PHE A 234 -16.82 4.51 -5.77
N ALA A 235 -17.44 3.73 -4.88
CA ALA A 235 -16.89 3.51 -3.55
C ALA A 235 -15.65 2.60 -3.59
N LEU A 236 -14.64 2.92 -2.80
CA LEU A 236 -13.54 1.99 -2.49
C LEU A 236 -13.99 0.85 -1.57
N ARG A 237 -15.09 1.06 -0.84
CA ARG A 237 -15.72 0.04 -0.01
C ARG A 237 -16.62 -0.82 -0.87
N HIS A 238 -16.34 -2.12 -0.86
CA HIS A 238 -17.40 -3.10 -1.01
C HIS A 238 -17.91 -3.45 0.39
N ASP A 239 -19.05 -2.90 0.75
CA ASP A 239 -19.88 -3.39 1.86
C ASP A 239 -20.84 -4.49 1.37
N GLY A 240 -20.66 -4.97 0.13
CA GLY A 240 -21.31 -6.18 -0.35
C GLY A 240 -20.82 -7.39 0.43
N PRO A 241 -21.66 -8.43 0.61
CA PRO A 241 -21.22 -9.66 1.26
C PRO A 241 -19.96 -10.14 0.54
N MET A 242 -18.88 -10.32 1.30
CA MET A 242 -17.72 -11.07 0.83
C MET A 242 -18.25 -12.46 0.52
N VAL A 243 -18.58 -12.70 -0.74
CA VAL A 243 -18.80 -14.05 -1.23
C VAL A 243 -17.44 -14.71 -1.05
N HIS A 244 -17.28 -15.44 0.06
CA HIS A 244 -16.22 -16.42 0.26
C HIS A 244 -16.41 -17.51 -0.79
N GLY A 245 -16.18 -17.17 -2.06
CA GLY A 245 -16.28 -18.03 -3.22
C GLY A 245 -14.89 -18.56 -3.55
N ALA A 246 -14.35 -19.37 -2.65
CA ALA A 246 -13.21 -20.23 -2.94
C ALA A 246 -13.60 -21.68 -2.61
N SER A 247 -14.68 -22.18 -3.22
CA SER A 247 -15.02 -23.61 -3.23
C SER A 247 -16.01 -23.98 -4.35
N ASP A 248 -16.91 -23.09 -4.76
CA ASP A 248 -17.96 -23.47 -5.71
C ASP A 248 -17.65 -23.00 -7.12
N LEU A 249 -16.71 -23.71 -7.77
CA LEU A 249 -16.60 -23.72 -9.23
C LEU A 249 -17.81 -24.52 -9.79
N VAL A 250 -19.01 -23.94 -9.71
CA VAL A 250 -20.14 -24.44 -10.49
C VAL A 250 -19.91 -23.96 -11.92
N ILE A 251 -19.39 -24.87 -12.75
CA ILE A 251 -19.40 -24.73 -14.21
C ILE A 251 -20.86 -24.76 -14.66
N GLY A 252 -21.50 -23.58 -14.69
CA GLY A 252 -22.78 -23.41 -15.34
C GLY A 252 -22.62 -23.51 -16.86
N PRO A 253 -23.62 -24.05 -17.59
CA PRO A 253 -23.54 -24.17 -19.04
C PRO A 253 -23.48 -22.78 -19.67
N VAL A 254 -22.55 -22.65 -20.63
CA VAL A 254 -22.40 -21.47 -21.49
C VAL A 254 -23.73 -21.22 -22.20
N PRO A 255 -24.33 -20.02 -22.09
CA PRO A 255 -25.53 -19.72 -22.86
C PRO A 255 -25.19 -19.74 -24.35
N GLN A 256 -25.82 -20.67 -25.08
CA GLN A 256 -25.83 -20.63 -26.54
C GLN A 256 -26.55 -19.35 -26.97
N LYS A 257 -25.83 -18.46 -27.65
CA LYS A 257 -26.44 -17.34 -28.36
C LYS A 257 -27.27 -17.91 -29.51
N ALA A 258 -28.55 -17.50 -29.52
CA ALA A 258 -29.43 -17.62 -30.68
C ALA A 258 -28.98 -16.63 -31.77
#